data_AF-A0A7X9DJQ3-F1
#
_entry.id   AF-A0A7X9DJQ3-F1
#
_cell.length_a   1.000
_cell.length_b   1.000
_cell.length_c   1.000
_cell.angle_alpha   90.00
_cell.angle_beta   90.00
_cell.angle_gamma   90.00
#
_symmetry.space_group_name_H-M   'P 1'
#
loop_
_entity.id
_entity.type
_entity.pdbx_description
1 polymer ?
#
loop_
_entity_poly.entity_id
_entity_poly.type
_entity_poly.pdbx_seq_one_letter_code
_entity_poly.pdbx_strand_id
1 'polypeptide(L)'
;MTKIQSTKTICYICGTEYEGNVVASTYSSLPQPNIKPLVCPKCGAPYKMHIGLQVGMAKEILLNILKSDEEAEKVLYSFVRTDKELNEWSDYLKKYATESNMDEWRRFDAQIKNTSKAEEISKIENLIKNNALNEAIDRITESTREKVKENMLKYKYE
;
A
#
# COMPACT_ATOMS: atom_id res chain seq x y z
N MET A 1 -2.16 -24.48 6.03
CA MET A 1 -3.00 -24.84 4.87
C MET A 1 -3.31 -23.55 4.11
N THR A 2 -3.07 -23.50 2.80
CA THR A 2 -3.38 -22.31 1.99
C THR A 2 -4.90 -22.12 1.94
N LYS A 3 -5.37 -20.91 2.25
CA LYS A 3 -6.81 -20.62 2.29
C LYS A 3 -7.24 -19.99 0.96
N ILE A 4 -8.16 -20.65 0.29
CA ILE A 4 -8.82 -20.15 -0.93
C ILE A 4 -10.22 -19.68 -0.53
N GLN A 5 -10.63 -18.52 -1.01
CA GLN A 5 -11.97 -18.00 -0.75
C GLN A 5 -12.62 -17.49 -2.04
N SER A 6 -13.92 -17.76 -2.21
CA SER A 6 -14.72 -17.06 -3.22
C SER A 6 -14.99 -15.64 -2.74
N THR A 7 -14.69 -14.65 -3.56
CA THR A 7 -14.83 -13.23 -3.25
C THR A 7 -15.72 -12.56 -4.27
N LYS A 8 -16.80 -11.95 -3.79
CA LYS A 8 -17.58 -10.98 -4.57
C LYS A 8 -16.88 -9.62 -4.52
N THR A 9 -16.70 -8.98 -5.67
CA THR A 9 -15.93 -7.74 -5.77
C THR A 9 -16.43 -6.85 -6.89
N ILE A 10 -16.06 -5.57 -6.83
CA ILE A 10 -16.39 -4.56 -7.83
C ILE A 10 -15.08 -4.15 -8.52
N CYS A 11 -15.07 -4.15 -9.85
CA CYS A 11 -13.92 -3.74 -10.62
C CYS A 11 -13.58 -2.27 -10.34
N TYR A 12 -12.35 -2.01 -9.91
CA TYR A 12 -11.88 -0.65 -9.60
C TYR A 12 -11.71 0.23 -10.85
N ILE A 13 -11.75 -0.35 -12.05
CA ILE A 13 -11.71 0.37 -13.33
C ILE A 13 -13.12 0.69 -13.85
N CYS A 14 -13.92 -0.35 -14.09
CA CYS A 14 -15.16 -0.24 -14.85
C CYS A 14 -16.44 -0.40 -14.01
N GLY A 15 -16.31 -0.65 -12.70
CA GLY A 15 -17.45 -0.79 -11.78
C GLY A 15 -18.25 -2.08 -11.91
N THR A 16 -17.85 -3.01 -12.78
CA THR A 16 -18.54 -4.30 -12.94
C THR A 16 -18.40 -5.12 -11.67
N GLU A 17 -19.51 -5.65 -11.16
CA GLU A 17 -19.52 -6.63 -10.08
C GLU A 17 -19.23 -8.04 -10.63
N TYR A 18 -18.39 -8.81 -9.95
CA TYR A 18 -18.05 -10.18 -10.33
C TYR A 18 -17.60 -10.99 -9.11
N GLU A 19 -17.56 -12.31 -9.26
CA GLU A 19 -17.16 -13.24 -8.23
C GLU A 19 -16.07 -14.19 -8.75
N GLY A 20 -15.13 -14.55 -7.87
CA GLY A 20 -14.18 -15.61 -8.18
C GLY A 20 -13.27 -15.96 -7.00
N ASN A 21 -12.42 -16.97 -7.21
CA ASN A 21 -11.54 -17.49 -6.19
C ASN A 21 -10.26 -16.67 -6.09
N VAL A 22 -9.88 -16.31 -4.86
CA VAL A 22 -8.61 -15.65 -4.55
C VAL A 22 -7.88 -16.38 -3.41
N VAL A 23 -6.56 -16.29 -3.41
CA VAL A 23 -5.73 -16.78 -2.30
C VAL A 23 -5.83 -15.77 -1.15
N ALA A 24 -6.43 -16.17 -0.03
CA ALA A 24 -6.62 -15.30 1.13
C ALA A 24 -5.37 -15.26 2.03
N SER A 25 -4.69 -16.40 2.18
CA SER A 25 -3.45 -16.51 2.94
C SER A 25 -2.61 -17.67 2.43
N THR A 26 -1.29 -17.45 2.34
CA THR A 26 -0.31 -18.47 1.98
C THR A 26 0.49 -18.88 3.21
N TYR A 27 0.85 -20.17 3.26
CA TYR A 27 1.88 -20.66 4.18
C TYR A 27 3.12 -20.94 3.34
N SER A 28 4.21 -20.24 3.61
CA SER A 28 5.45 -20.29 2.81
C SER A 28 6.07 -21.68 2.71
N SER A 29 5.80 -22.55 3.69
CA SER A 29 6.26 -23.94 3.71
C SER A 29 5.40 -24.92 2.91
N LEU A 30 4.29 -24.47 2.30
CA LEU A 30 3.41 -25.31 1.50
C LEU A 30 3.45 -24.91 0.01
N PRO A 31 3.26 -25.87 -0.91
CA PRO A 31 3.11 -25.57 -2.32
C PRO A 31 2.01 -24.54 -2.55
N GLN A 32 2.29 -23.52 -3.37
CA GLN A 32 1.27 -22.55 -3.72
C GLN A 32 0.20 -23.21 -4.60
N PRO A 33 -1.10 -22.95 -4.32
CA PRO A 33 -2.17 -23.49 -5.12
C PRO A 33 -2.12 -22.86 -6.51
N ASN A 34 -2.29 -23.70 -7.54
CA ASN A 34 -2.34 -23.25 -8.92
C ASN A 34 -3.73 -22.68 -9.22
N ILE A 35 -3.97 -21.43 -8.81
CA ILE A 35 -5.22 -20.69 -9.06
C ILE A 35 -4.96 -19.65 -10.14
N LYS A 36 -5.82 -19.60 -11.15
CA LYS A 36 -5.75 -18.54 -12.16
C LYS A 36 -6.00 -17.18 -11.50
N PRO A 37 -5.22 -16.13 -11.84
CA PRO A 37 -5.49 -14.79 -11.36
C PRO A 37 -6.93 -14.39 -11.68
N LEU A 38 -7.63 -13.87 -10.68
CA LEU A 38 -8.96 -13.34 -10.86
C LEU A 38 -8.85 -12.05 -11.69
N VAL A 39 -9.64 -11.94 -12.76
CA VAL A 39 -9.69 -10.77 -13.66
C VAL A 39 -11.12 -10.33 -13.87
N CYS A 40 -11.34 -9.04 -14.12
CA CYS A 40 -12.66 -8.53 -14.45
C CYS A 40 -13.14 -9.11 -15.78
N PRO A 41 -14.35 -9.70 -15.85
CA PRO A 41 -14.85 -10.30 -17.07
C PRO A 41 -15.21 -9.28 -18.17
N LYS A 42 -15.38 -8.00 -17.80
CA LYS A 42 -15.75 -6.95 -18.75
C LYS A 42 -14.55 -6.26 -19.38
N CYS A 43 -13.58 -5.83 -18.56
CA CYS A 43 -12.48 -4.97 -19.00
C CYS A 43 -11.09 -5.60 -18.82
N GLY A 44 -11.02 -6.89 -18.46
CA GLY A 44 -9.75 -7.63 -18.29
C GLY A 44 -8.86 -7.20 -17.13
N ALA A 45 -9.21 -6.15 -16.39
CA ALA A 45 -8.39 -5.63 -15.31
C ALA A 45 -8.16 -6.69 -14.21
N PRO A 46 -6.91 -6.84 -13.70
CA PRO A 46 -6.60 -7.82 -12.67
C PRO A 46 -7.34 -7.48 -11.37
N TYR A 47 -7.72 -8.51 -10.60
CA TYR A 47 -8.26 -8.32 -9.27
C TYR A 47 -7.23 -7.62 -8.38
N LYS A 48 -7.69 -6.58 -7.68
CA LYS A 48 -6.92 -5.87 -6.67
C LYS A 48 -7.75 -5.76 -5.40
N MET A 49 -7.24 -6.36 -4.32
CA MET A 49 -7.88 -6.33 -3.02
C MET A 49 -7.96 -4.87 -2.53
N HIS A 50 -9.11 -4.50 -1.97
CA HIS A 50 -9.18 -3.24 -1.22
C HIS A 50 -8.41 -3.41 0.08
N ILE A 51 -7.44 -2.53 0.30
CA ILE A 51 -6.62 -2.52 1.50
C ILE A 51 -6.97 -1.26 2.27
N GLY A 52 -7.52 -1.43 3.47
CA GLY A 52 -7.81 -0.32 4.37
C GLY A 52 -6.54 0.31 4.93
N LEU A 53 -6.67 1.54 5.44
CA LEU A 53 -5.57 2.26 6.10
C LEU A 53 -5.11 1.49 7.34
N GLN A 54 -3.85 1.07 7.35
CA GLN A 54 -3.25 0.35 8.48
C GLN A 54 -1.90 0.94 8.86
N VAL A 55 -1.65 1.01 10.17
CA VAL A 55 -0.41 1.53 10.75
C VAL A 55 0.82 0.80 10.21
N GLY A 56 0.76 -0.54 10.08
CA GLY A 56 1.89 -1.33 9.57
C GLY A 56 2.30 -0.95 8.15
N MET A 57 1.32 -0.71 7.28
CA MET A 57 1.53 -0.30 5.89
C MET A 57 1.98 1.16 5.79
N ALA A 58 1.45 2.05 6.63
CA ALA A 58 1.95 3.43 6.71
C ALA A 58 3.44 3.45 7.11
N LYS A 59 3.82 2.67 8.13
CA LYS A 59 5.23 2.49 8.51
C LYS A 59 6.06 1.98 7.33
N GLU A 60 5.57 1.00 6.60
CA GLU A 60 6.26 0.46 5.43
C GLU A 60 6.50 1.52 4.35
N ILE A 61 5.49 2.34 4.03
CA ILE A 61 5.65 3.44 3.06
C ILE A 61 6.69 4.45 3.57
N LEU A 62 6.58 4.88 4.83
CA LEU A 62 7.50 5.87 5.42
C LEU A 62 8.96 5.37 5.45
N LEU A 63 9.20 4.08 5.71
CA LEU A 63 10.54 3.51 5.65
C LEU A 63 11.08 3.48 4.22
N ASN A 64 10.23 3.20 3.23
CA ASN A 64 10.68 3.18 1.84
C ASN A 64 10.97 4.59 1.30
N ILE A 65 10.38 5.65 1.86
CA ILE A 65 10.78 7.04 1.57
C ILE A 65 12.26 7.27 1.92
N LEU A 66 12.77 6.64 2.99
CA LEU A 66 14.20 6.74 3.34
C LEU A 66 15.12 6.06 2.32
N LYS A 67 14.59 5.14 1.52
CA LYS A 67 15.36 4.42 0.48
C LYS A 67 15.32 5.20 -0.83
N SER A 68 14.12 5.47 -1.33
CA SER A 68 13.89 6.25 -2.55
C SER A 68 12.40 6.53 -2.76
N ASP A 69 12.10 7.62 -3.49
CA ASP A 69 10.73 7.94 -3.91
C ASP A 69 10.13 6.78 -4.75
N GLU A 70 10.95 6.08 -5.55
CA GLU A 70 10.51 4.95 -6.39
C GLU A 70 10.04 3.73 -5.58
N GLU A 71 10.78 3.33 -4.54
CA GLU A 71 10.39 2.20 -3.69
C GLU A 71 9.14 2.54 -2.87
N ALA A 72 9.04 3.78 -2.36
CA ALA A 72 7.86 4.25 -1.63
C ALA A 72 6.62 4.27 -2.53
N GLU A 73 6.75 4.77 -3.75
CA GLU A 73 5.68 4.82 -4.75
C GLU A 73 5.23 3.41 -5.13
N LYS A 74 6.14 2.46 -5.33
CA LYS A 74 5.79 1.06 -5.63
C LYS A 74 4.95 0.43 -4.51
N VAL A 75 5.32 0.66 -3.25
CA VAL A 75 4.56 0.17 -2.09
C VAL A 75 3.20 0.87 -2.00
N LEU A 76 3.15 2.19 -2.10
CA LEU A 76 1.89 2.96 -2.06
C LEU A 76 0.95 2.54 -3.19
N TYR A 77 1.47 2.39 -4.41
CA TYR A 77 0.73 1.90 -5.57
C TYR A 77 0.12 0.53 -5.30
N SER A 78 0.77 -0.35 -4.54
CA SER A 78 0.23 -1.68 -4.24
C SER A 78 -1.05 -1.63 -3.38
N PHE A 79 -1.24 -0.58 -2.58
CA PHE A 79 -2.37 -0.42 -1.67
C PHE A 79 -3.53 0.40 -2.24
N VAL A 80 -3.27 1.24 -3.24
CA VAL A 80 -4.28 2.16 -3.81
C VAL A 80 -4.85 1.65 -5.14
N ARG A 81 -6.15 1.84 -5.36
CA ARG A 81 -6.83 1.46 -6.61
C ARG A 81 -7.40 2.66 -7.34
N THR A 82 -7.71 3.73 -6.61
CA THR A 82 -8.35 4.94 -7.15
C THR A 82 -7.66 6.19 -6.63
N ASP A 83 -7.90 7.30 -7.33
CA ASP A 83 -7.45 8.64 -6.94
C ASP A 83 -7.96 9.04 -5.54
N LYS A 84 -9.20 8.65 -5.21
CA LYS A 84 -9.81 8.89 -3.91
C LYS A 84 -9.04 8.18 -2.79
N GLU A 85 -8.78 6.88 -2.95
CA GLU A 85 -8.01 6.09 -1.98
C GLU A 85 -6.58 6.65 -1.83
N LEU A 86 -5.98 7.13 -2.91
CA LEU A 86 -4.66 7.75 -2.87
C LEU A 86 -4.63 9.02 -2.01
N ASN A 87 -5.65 9.89 -2.11
CA ASN A 87 -5.76 11.07 -1.25
C ASN A 87 -5.96 10.66 0.23
N GLU A 88 -6.81 9.66 0.50
CA GLU A 88 -7.01 9.12 1.86
C GLU A 88 -5.69 8.60 2.47
N TRP A 89 -4.87 7.93 1.66
CA TRP A 89 -3.53 7.49 2.08
C TRP A 89 -2.57 8.65 2.34
N SER A 90 -2.53 9.65 1.46
CA SER A 90 -1.66 10.83 1.65
C SER A 90 -2.00 11.56 2.95
N ASP A 91 -3.29 11.83 3.20
CA ASP A 91 -3.76 12.45 4.44
C ASP A 91 -3.43 11.60 5.67
N TYR A 92 -3.62 10.28 5.57
CA TYR A 92 -3.30 9.36 6.65
C TYR A 92 -1.81 9.35 6.98
N LEU A 93 -0.94 9.31 5.98
CA LEU A 93 0.52 9.33 6.16
C LEU A 93 0.96 10.62 6.86
N LYS A 94 0.48 11.77 6.42
CA LYS A 94 0.82 13.07 7.04
C LYS A 94 0.30 13.18 8.47
N LYS A 95 -0.92 12.71 8.73
CA LYS A 95 -1.49 12.68 10.09
C LYS A 95 -0.77 11.68 11.00
N TYR A 96 -0.29 10.57 10.44
CA TYR A 96 0.41 9.54 11.19
C TYR A 96 1.87 9.93 11.49
N ALA A 97 2.54 10.64 10.58
CA ALA A 97 3.95 10.99 10.71
C ALA A 97 4.19 12.16 11.68
N THR A 98 3.95 11.92 12.96
CA THR A 98 4.19 12.88 14.05
C THR A 98 5.25 12.36 15.01
N GLU A 99 5.91 13.27 15.74
CA GLU A 99 6.91 12.90 16.75
C GLU A 99 6.32 11.94 17.80
N SER A 100 5.09 12.18 18.25
CA SER A 100 4.39 11.29 19.20
C SER A 100 4.24 9.86 18.68
N ASN A 101 3.90 9.69 17.41
CA ASN A 101 3.75 8.35 16.82
C ASN A 101 5.10 7.67 16.56
N MET A 102 6.17 8.44 16.31
CA MET A 102 7.53 7.90 16.22
C MET A 102 8.02 7.38 17.58
N ASP A 103 7.66 8.05 18.68
CA ASP A 103 7.92 7.57 20.03
C ASP A 103 7.18 6.27 20.36
N GLU A 104 5.90 6.17 19.99
CA GLU A 104 5.15 4.92 20.13
C GLU A 104 5.77 3.79 19.32
N TRP A 105 6.24 4.09 18.10
CA TRP A 105 6.92 3.11 17.28
C TRP A 105 8.22 2.63 17.93
N ARG A 106 9.07 3.52 18.44
CA ARG A 106 10.29 3.13 19.17
C ARG A 106 9.99 2.23 20.37
N ARG A 107 8.96 2.56 21.16
CA ARG A 107 8.56 1.75 22.31
C ARG A 107 8.12 0.35 21.88
N PHE A 108 7.33 0.25 20.81
CA PHE A 108 6.90 -1.02 20.26
C PHE A 108 8.09 -1.85 19.77
N ASP A 109 8.99 -1.27 18.98
CA ASP A 109 10.15 -1.97 18.42
C ASP A 109 11.13 -2.44 19.52
N ALA A 110 11.29 -1.65 20.58
CA ALA A 110 12.06 -2.05 21.77
C ALA A 110 11.45 -3.26 22.49
N GLN A 111 10.11 -3.33 22.62
CA GLN A 111 9.42 -4.45 23.24
C GLN A 111 9.63 -5.76 22.47
N ILE A 112 9.66 -5.70 21.14
CA ILE A 112 9.90 -6.87 20.28
C ILE A 112 11.39 -7.14 20.00
N LYS A 113 12.29 -6.43 20.71
CA LYS A 113 13.77 -6.51 20.54
C LYS A 113 14.25 -6.26 19.11
N ASN A 114 13.51 -5.49 18.33
CA ASN A 114 13.89 -5.14 16.96
C ASN A 114 14.70 -3.85 16.94
N THR A 115 15.95 -3.91 17.40
CA THR A 115 16.83 -2.74 17.54
C THR A 115 17.31 -2.17 16.20
N SER A 116 17.15 -2.90 15.10
CA SER A 116 17.60 -2.48 13.75
C SER A 116 16.88 -1.23 13.22
N LYS A 117 15.68 -0.94 13.72
CA LYS A 117 14.81 0.14 13.20
C LYS A 117 14.93 1.47 13.93
N ALA A 118 15.69 1.55 15.03
CA ALA A 118 15.82 2.78 15.81
C ALA A 118 16.44 3.93 15.01
N GLU A 119 17.46 3.63 14.18
CA GLU A 119 18.11 4.62 13.32
C GLU A 119 17.17 5.12 12.21
N GLU A 120 16.36 4.23 11.63
CA GLU A 120 15.38 4.59 10.61
C GLU A 120 14.30 5.51 11.17
N ILE A 121 13.81 5.26 12.39
CA ILE A 121 12.83 6.13 13.06
C ILE A 121 13.42 7.52 13.28
N SER A 122 14.67 7.63 13.75
CA SER A 122 15.34 8.92 13.91
C SER A 122 15.52 9.69 12.59
N LYS A 123 15.74 8.98 11.46
CA LYS A 123 15.78 9.62 10.14
C LYS A 123 14.42 10.19 9.75
N ILE A 124 13.32 9.46 9.99
CA ILE A 124 11.97 9.94 9.74
C ILE A 124 11.66 11.18 10.59
N GLU A 125 12.04 11.19 11.87
CA GLU A 125 11.84 12.36 12.74
C GLU A 125 12.55 13.61 12.24
N ASN A 126 13.78 13.46 11.75
CA ASN A 126 14.50 14.58 11.16
C ASN A 126 13.78 15.12 9.92
N LEU A 127 13.19 14.25 9.09
CA LEU A 127 12.38 14.66 7.95
C LEU A 127 11.08 15.36 8.38
N ILE A 128 10.46 14.92 9.49
CA ILE A 128 9.27 15.59 10.07
C ILE A 128 9.64 17.01 10.51
N LYS A 129 10.72 17.17 11.30
CA LYS A 129 11.16 18.45 11.85
C LYS A 129 11.49 19.49 10.78
N ASN A 130 12.03 19.03 9.65
CA ASN A 130 12.41 19.90 8.54
C ASN A 130 11.30 20.06 7.47
N ASN A 131 10.09 19.55 7.73
CA ASN A 131 8.96 19.49 6.79
C ASN A 131 9.22 18.72 5.47
N ALA A 132 10.43 18.19 5.27
CA ALA A 132 10.83 17.43 4.09
C ALA A 132 10.02 16.13 3.91
N LEU A 133 9.46 15.58 4.99
CA LEU A 133 8.63 14.37 4.90
C LEU A 133 7.31 14.64 4.18
N ASN A 134 6.65 15.76 4.47
CA ASN A 134 5.39 16.12 3.80
C ASN A 134 5.60 16.32 2.31
N GLU A 135 6.69 17.00 1.95
CA GLU A 135 7.09 17.18 0.55
C GLU A 135 7.38 15.84 -0.14
N ALA A 136 8.06 14.91 0.55
CA ALA A 136 8.28 13.57 0.02
C ALA A 136 6.97 12.80 -0.19
N ILE A 137 6.05 12.85 0.79
CA ILE A 137 4.72 12.26 0.67
C ILE A 137 3.97 12.85 -0.53
N ASP A 138 4.04 14.16 -0.74
CA ASP A 138 3.40 14.81 -1.89
C ASP A 138 3.99 14.36 -3.23
N ARG A 139 5.33 14.29 -3.34
CA ARG A 139 5.99 13.78 -4.56
C ARG A 139 5.59 12.34 -4.88
N ILE A 140 5.66 11.44 -3.91
CA ILE A 140 5.30 10.03 -4.16
C ILE A 140 3.81 9.88 -4.45
N THR A 141 2.96 10.72 -3.85
CA THR A 141 1.52 10.72 -4.12
C THR A 141 1.26 11.10 -5.57
N GLU A 142 1.87 12.17 -6.07
CA GLU A 142 1.65 12.60 -7.45
C GLU A 142 2.23 11.60 -8.47
N SER A 143 3.41 11.05 -8.21
CA SER A 143 3.97 9.98 -9.05
C SER A 143 3.07 8.74 -9.09
N THR A 144 2.51 8.35 -7.94
CA THR A 144 1.55 7.24 -7.86
C THR A 144 0.26 7.55 -8.62
N ARG A 145 -0.19 8.82 -8.58
CA ARG A 145 -1.41 9.28 -9.26
C ARG A 145 -1.34 9.03 -10.76
N GLU A 146 -0.21 9.35 -11.38
CA GLU A 146 0.01 9.12 -12.81
C GLU A 146 -0.06 7.62 -13.14
N LYS A 147 0.56 6.75 -12.34
CA LYS A 147 0.44 5.28 -12.54
C LYS A 147 -0.98 4.76 -12.37
N VAL A 148 -1.76 5.34 -11.45
CA VAL A 148 -3.18 4.99 -11.30
C VAL A 148 -3.95 5.41 -12.55
N LYS A 149 -3.73 6.62 -13.07
CA LYS A 149 -4.38 7.11 -14.30
C LYS A 149 -4.00 6.27 -15.52
N GLU A 150 -2.72 5.98 -15.72
CA GLU A 150 -2.23 5.12 -16.81
C GLU A 150 -2.90 3.75 -16.78
N ASN A 151 -2.96 3.13 -15.60
CA ASN A 151 -3.62 1.84 -15.43
C ASN A 151 -5.14 1.91 -15.68
N MET A 152 -5.78 3.02 -15.31
CA MET A 152 -7.19 3.27 -15.62
C MET A 152 -7.44 3.40 -17.11
N LEU A 153 -6.56 4.11 -17.84
CA LEU A 153 -6.67 4.28 -19.28
C LEU A 153 -6.44 2.94 -20.00
N LYS A 154 -5.45 2.15 -19.57
CA LYS A 154 -5.14 0.85 -20.16
C LYS A 154 -6.35 -0.08 -20.29
N TYR A 155 -7.23 -0.10 -19.29
CA TYR A 155 -8.37 -1.02 -19.24
C TYR A 155 -9.73 -0.35 -19.54
N LYS A 156 -9.77 0.95 -19.88
CA LYS A 156 -11.03 1.64 -20.24
C LYS A 156 -11.36 1.62 -21.73
N TYR A 157 -10.41 1.24 -22.59
CA TYR A 157 -10.53 1.30 -24.06
C TYR A 157 -10.52 -0.07 -24.77
N GLU A 158 -10.79 -1.16 -24.05
CA GLU A 158 -11.03 -2.51 -24.59
C GLU A 158 -12.51 -2.88 -24.44
#